data_AF-A0A8F5BV95-F1
#
_entry.id   AF-A0A8F5BV95-F1
#
_cell.length_a   1.000
_cell.length_b   1.000
_cell.length_c   1.000
_cell.angle_alpha   90.00
_cell.angle_beta   90.00
_cell.angle_gamma   90.00
#
_symmetry.space_group_name_H-M   'P 1'
#
loop_
_entity.id
_entity.type
_entity.pdbx_description
1 polymer ?
#
loop_
_entity_poly.entity_id
_entity_poly.type
_entity_poly.pdbx_seq_one_letter_code
_entity_poly.pdbx_strand_id
1 'polypeptide(L)'
;MAYTTIKVTDEVKRKLIKLAGEIQAEKGEEVSLNDVIELLIDFYESKRKVKKGLKMEDFNDLIIEMDYSSEKVDEVVYGKVNS
;
A
#
# COMPACT_ATOMS: atom_id res chain seq x y z
N MET A 1 6.55 -13.32 -20.89
CA MET A 1 7.24 -12.10 -20.41
C MET A 1 8.47 -11.88 -21.27
N ALA A 2 8.75 -10.63 -21.64
CA ALA A 2 9.97 -10.28 -22.37
C ALA A 2 11.04 -9.82 -21.38
N TYR A 3 12.22 -10.42 -21.44
CA TYR A 3 13.34 -10.05 -20.59
C TYR A 3 14.23 -9.03 -21.30
N THR A 4 14.73 -8.06 -20.56
CA THR A 4 15.64 -7.03 -21.07
C THR A 4 16.85 -6.89 -20.16
N THR A 5 17.94 -6.33 -20.70
CA THR A 5 19.18 -6.11 -19.95
C THR A 5 19.27 -4.68 -19.46
N ILE A 6 19.58 -4.51 -18.17
CA ILE A 6 19.93 -3.23 -17.58
C ILE A 6 21.41 -3.22 -17.16
N LYS A 7 22.07 -2.07 -17.29
CA LYS A 7 23.44 -1.88 -16.78
C LYS A 7 23.36 -1.24 -15.40
N VAL A 8 24.01 -1.86 -14.43
CA VAL A 8 24.13 -1.38 -13.05
C VAL A 8 25.57 -1.52 -12.58
N THR A 9 25.95 -0.78 -11.54
CA THR A 9 27.27 -0.96 -10.91
C THR A 9 27.32 -2.27 -10.12
N ASP A 10 28.53 -2.79 -9.86
CA ASP A 10 28.72 -3.98 -9.02
C ASP A 10 28.20 -3.79 -7.60
N GLU A 11 28.26 -2.56 -7.09
CA GLU A 11 27.69 -2.21 -5.80
C GLU A 11 26.17 -2.35 -5.79
N VAL A 12 25.50 -1.80 -6.81
CA VAL A 12 24.04 -1.90 -6.95
C VAL A 12 23.63 -3.36 -7.11
N LYS A 13 24.34 -4.13 -7.96
CA LYS A 13 24.10 -5.57 -8.12
C LYS A 13 24.20 -6.32 -6.80
N ARG A 14 25.25 -6.08 -6.00
CA ARG A 14 25.41 -6.71 -4.68
C ARG A 14 24.29 -6.36 -3.72
N LYS A 15 23.84 -5.09 -3.70
CA LYS A 15 22.72 -4.64 -2.87
C LYS A 15 21.41 -5.33 -3.28
N LEU A 16 21.14 -5.45 -4.58
CA LEU A 16 19.94 -6.14 -5.08
C LEU A 16 19.94 -7.64 -4.72
N ILE A 17 21.08 -8.31 -4.84
CA ILE A 17 21.22 -9.73 -4.44
C ILE A 17 21.01 -9.90 -2.93
N LYS A 18 21.56 -8.99 -2.11
CA LYS A 18 21.36 -9.00 -0.66
C LYS A 18 19.88 -8.88 -0.30
N LEU A 19 19.17 -7.91 -0.91
CA LEU A 19 17.74 -7.72 -0.71
C LEU A 19 16.93 -8.96 -1.13
N ALA A 20 17.25 -9.57 -2.27
CA ALA A 20 16.59 -10.81 -2.70
C ALA A 20 16.72 -11.91 -1.65
N GLY A 21 17.93 -12.12 -1.11
CA GLY A 21 18.17 -13.11 -0.07
C GLY A 21 17.44 -12.81 1.25
N GLU A 22 17.37 -11.55 1.66
CA GLU A 22 16.63 -11.12 2.85
C GLU A 22 15.11 -11.38 2.67
N ILE A 23 14.53 -10.97 1.54
CA ILE A 23 13.11 -11.15 1.25
C ILE A 23 12.77 -12.66 1.13
N GLN A 24 13.64 -13.44 0.50
CA GLN A 24 13.48 -14.90 0.39
C GLN A 24 13.50 -15.57 1.76
N ALA A 25 14.41 -15.14 2.66
CA ALA A 25 14.45 -15.66 4.02
C ALA A 25 13.20 -15.31 4.84
N GLU A 26 12.63 -14.13 4.62
CA GLU A 26 11.39 -13.70 5.28
C GLU A 26 10.15 -14.43 4.76
N LYS A 27 10.04 -14.63 3.44
CA LYS A 27 8.86 -15.23 2.80
C LYS A 27 8.89 -16.76 2.76
N GLY A 28 10.06 -17.36 2.84
CA GLY A 28 10.24 -18.81 2.67
C GLY A 28 10.06 -19.32 1.24
N GLU A 29 10.06 -18.41 0.26
CA GLU A 29 9.84 -18.69 -1.16
C GLU A 29 10.97 -18.10 -2.02
N GLU A 30 11.19 -18.65 -3.22
CA GLU A 30 12.20 -18.13 -4.15
C GLU A 30 11.83 -16.70 -4.60
N VAL A 31 12.80 -15.79 -4.56
CA VAL A 31 12.63 -14.39 -4.94
C VAL A 31 13.60 -14.05 -6.07
N SER A 32 13.06 -13.63 -7.22
CA SER A 32 13.87 -13.19 -8.35
C SER A 32 14.30 -11.73 -8.19
N LEU A 33 15.34 -11.32 -8.93
CA LEU A 33 15.74 -9.91 -8.99
C LEU A 33 14.64 -9.01 -9.58
N ASN A 34 13.75 -9.56 -10.41
CA ASN A 34 12.61 -8.81 -10.95
C ASN A 34 11.63 -8.46 -9.82
N ASP A 35 11.32 -9.41 -8.94
CA ASP A 35 10.42 -9.19 -7.80
C ASP A 35 10.97 -8.13 -6.83
N VAL A 36 12.29 -8.12 -6.62
CA VAL A 36 12.95 -7.08 -5.81
C VAL A 36 12.81 -5.71 -6.46
N ILE A 37 13.00 -5.62 -7.78
CA ILE A 37 12.90 -4.36 -8.52
C ILE A 37 11.45 -3.85 -8.47
N GLU A 38 10.46 -4.71 -8.68
CA GLU A 38 9.04 -4.37 -8.56
C GLU A 38 8.70 -3.85 -7.15
N LEU A 39 9.16 -4.54 -6.10
CA LEU A 39 8.98 -4.08 -4.72
C LEU A 39 9.58 -2.69 -4.48
N LEU A 40 10.77 -2.42 -5.02
CA LEU A 40 11.43 -1.12 -4.89
C LEU A 40 10.69 -0.02 -5.67
N ILE A 41 10.13 -0.34 -6.83
CA ILE A 41 9.30 0.59 -7.62
C ILE A 41 8.02 0.91 -6.84
N ASP A 42 7.30 -0.11 -6.36
CA ASP A 42 6.09 0.05 -5.56
C ASP A 42 6.34 0.88 -4.30
N PHE A 43 7.46 0.64 -3.63
CA PHE A 43 7.87 1.41 -2.47
C PHE A 43 8.14 2.88 -2.80
N TYR A 44 8.77 3.16 -3.95
CA TYR A 44 8.99 4.53 -4.40
C TYR A 44 7.67 5.24 -4.77
N GLU A 45 6.78 4.55 -5.49
CA GLU A 45 5.49 5.09 -5.92
C GLU A 45 4.54 5.32 -4.74
N SER A 46 4.47 4.37 -3.80
CA SER A 46 3.69 4.50 -2.56
C SER A 46 4.20 5.66 -1.71
N LYS A 47 5.53 5.82 -1.54
CA LYS A 47 6.11 6.98 -0.86
C LYS A 47 5.80 8.30 -1.55
N ARG A 48 5.69 8.33 -2.89
CA ARG A 48 5.23 9.52 -3.62
C ARG A 48 3.75 9.82 -3.41
N LYS A 49 2.91 8.79 -3.32
CA LYS A 49 1.48 8.93 -2.97
C LYS A 49 1.33 9.49 -1.55
N VAL A 50 2.08 8.99 -0.57
CA VAL A 50 2.08 9.53 0.81
C VAL A 50 2.63 10.96 0.89
N LYS A 51 3.59 11.33 0.03
CA LYS A 51 4.07 12.73 -0.07
C LYS A 51 3.04 13.69 -0.67
N LYS A 52 2.08 13.20 -1.46
CA LYS A 52 0.82 13.93 -1.69
C LYS A 52 -0.01 13.68 -0.43
N GLY A 53 0.24 14.44 0.63
CA GLY A 53 -0.43 14.23 1.92
C GLY A 53 -1.94 14.01 1.71
N LEU A 54 -2.50 13.05 2.47
CA LEU A 54 -3.92 12.74 2.47
C LEU A 54 -4.70 14.06 2.43
N LYS A 55 -5.46 14.27 1.36
CA LYS A 55 -6.29 15.45 1.24
C LYS A 55 -7.57 15.17 2.01
N MET A 56 -8.17 16.21 2.56
CA MET A 56 -9.50 16.09 3.18
C MET A 56 -10.51 15.45 2.20
N GLU A 57 -10.31 15.69 0.90
CA GLU A 57 -11.04 15.10 -0.22
C GLU A 57 -11.06 13.55 -0.19
N ASP A 58 -9.97 12.92 0.24
CA ASP A 58 -9.82 11.45 0.31
C ASP A 58 -10.62 10.83 1.47
N PHE A 59 -11.15 11.65 2.39
CA PHE A 59 -11.96 11.23 3.53
C PHE A 59 -13.45 11.53 3.36
N ASN A 60 -13.87 12.18 2.27
CA ASN A 60 -15.26 12.57 2.08
C ASN A 60 -16.22 11.37 2.09
N ASP A 61 -15.84 10.27 1.43
CA ASP A 61 -16.66 9.05 1.41
C ASP A 61 -16.78 8.43 2.81
N LEU A 62 -15.72 8.48 3.62
CA LEU A 62 -15.72 7.99 5.00
C LEU A 62 -16.60 8.84 5.91
N ILE A 63 -16.58 10.18 5.75
CA ILE A 63 -17.44 11.10 6.51
C ILE A 63 -18.91 10.82 6.19
N ILE A 64 -19.25 10.65 4.91
CA ILE A 64 -20.62 10.33 4.48
C ILE A 64 -21.09 9.01 5.11
N GLU A 65 -20.26 7.96 5.07
CA GLU A 65 -20.61 6.68 5.68
C GLU A 65 -20.77 6.75 7.20
N MET A 66 -19.94 7.56 7.88
CA MET A 66 -20.03 7.78 9.33
C MET A 66 -21.30 8.54 9.73
N ASP A 67 -21.69 9.57 8.97
CA ASP A 67 -22.93 10.32 9.21
C ASP A 67 -24.16 9.41 9.04
N TYR A 68 -24.19 8.62 7.97
CA TYR A 68 -25.25 7.61 7.75
C TYR A 68 -25.30 6.54 8.86
N SER A 69 -24.15 6.20 9.46
CA SER A 69 -24.08 5.26 10.56
C SER A 69 -24.58 5.88 11.88
N SER A 70 -24.26 7.14 12.13
CA SER A 70 -24.71 7.88 13.32
C SER A 70 -26.24 7.97 13.38
N GLU A 71 -26.89 8.27 12.25
CA GLU A 71 -28.37 8.31 12.17
C GLU A 71 -29.02 6.97 12.54
N LYS A 72 -28.38 5.85 12.20
CA LYS A 72 -28.85 4.50 12.55
C LYS A 72 -28.58 4.13 14.00
N VAL A 73 -27.52 4.67 14.60
CA VAL A 73 -27.21 4.45 16.03
C VAL A 73 -28.25 5.14 16.90
N ASP A 74 -28.66 6.37 16.57
CA ASP A 74 -29.70 7.09 17.32
C ASP A 74 -31.05 6.34 17.31
N GLU A 75 -31.45 5.75 16.18
CA GLU A 75 -32.66 4.91 16.11
C GLU A 75 -32.57 3.65 16.99
N VAL A 76 -31.38 3.04 17.10
CA VAL A 76 -31.17 1.83 17.90
C VAL A 76 -31.08 2.13 19.41
N VAL A 77 -30.48 3.26 19.78
CA VAL A 77 -30.26 3.64 21.19
C VAL A 77 -31.49 4.28 21.82
N TYR A 78 -32.16 5.19 21.10
CA TYR A 78 -33.28 5.96 21.65
C TYR A 78 -34.65 5.42 21.23
N GLY A 79 -34.68 4.49 20.27
CA GLY A 79 -35.92 3.97 19.69
C GLY A 79 -36.62 5.00 18.81
N LYS A 80 -37.36 4.52 17.81
CA LYS A 80 -38.11 5.37 16.87
C LYS A 80 -39.10 6.26 17.63
N VAL A 81 -38.88 7.57 17.66
CA VAL A 81 -39.86 8.53 18.19
C VAL A 81 -41.00 8.62 17.18
N ASN A 82 -42.03 7.79 17.36
CA ASN A 82 -43.27 7.92 16.62
C ASN A 82 -43.94 9.22 17.06
N SER A 83 -43.99 10.21 16.17
CA SER A 83 -44.87 11.38 16.28
C SER A 83 -46.31 10.98 15.97
#